data_AF-A0A7V2LM02-F1
#
_entry.id   AF-A0A7V2LM02-F1
#
_cell.length_a   1.000
_cell.length_b   1.000
_cell.length_c   1.000
_cell.angle_alpha   90.00
_cell.angle_beta   90.00
_cell.angle_gamma   90.00
#
_symmetry.space_group_name_H-M   'P 1'
#
loop_
_entity.id
_entity.type
_entity.pdbx_description
1 polymer ?
#
loop_
_entity_poly.entity_id
_entity_poly.type
_entity_poly.pdbx_seq_one_letter_code
_entity_poly.pdbx_strand_id
1 'polypeptide(L)'
;MASILQYVADGGYPGQKQTLKIKKFIWLTVGNGVVESLSDYDVTIDGKVDIFTYKGDLRIQLQLLDEDPDALSGPCVLHLNAHTDENSTYRVDNGALVVSAAFGDKQQTVSISPYNNRSMTECNLSGYINVSAYLEPQ
;
A
#
# COMPACT_ATOMS: atom_id res chain seq x y z
N MET A 1 3.48 -2.48 -16.80
CA MET A 1 4.03 -3.66 -16.13
C MET A 1 3.50 -3.72 -14.72
N ALA A 2 2.87 -4.83 -14.36
CA ALA A 2 2.25 -5.05 -13.07
C ALA A 2 3.21 -5.75 -12.10
N SER A 3 4.34 -5.10 -11.78
CA SER A 3 5.26 -5.56 -10.74
C SER A 3 5.21 -4.58 -9.57
N ILE A 4 4.84 -5.09 -8.38
CA ILE A 4 4.74 -4.32 -7.14
C ILE A 4 6.06 -3.59 -6.84
N LEU A 5 7.20 -4.22 -7.12
CA LEU A 5 8.53 -3.63 -6.92
C LEU A 5 8.72 -2.29 -7.66
N GLN A 6 8.02 -2.08 -8.78
CA GLN A 6 8.09 -0.82 -9.51
C GLN A 6 7.41 0.34 -8.76
N TYR A 7 6.46 0.03 -7.90
CA TYR A 7 5.55 1.00 -7.27
C TYR A 7 5.88 1.29 -5.80
N VAL A 8 6.85 0.58 -5.23
CA VAL A 8 7.30 0.77 -3.84
C VAL A 8 8.66 1.48 -3.80
N ALA A 9 9.02 1.95 -2.61
CA ALA A 9 10.32 2.53 -2.31
C ALA A 9 11.47 1.56 -2.63
N ASP A 10 12.60 2.10 -3.03
CA ASP A 10 13.82 1.33 -3.25
C ASP A 10 14.34 0.77 -1.91
N GLY A 11 15.03 -0.37 -1.98
CA GLY A 11 15.62 -1.01 -0.79
C GLY A 11 14.63 -1.74 0.11
N GLY A 12 13.39 -1.96 -0.34
CA GLY A 12 12.47 -2.87 0.34
C GLY A 12 12.96 -4.31 0.30
N TYR A 13 12.93 -4.99 1.45
CA TYR A 13 13.18 -6.43 1.56
C TYR A 13 12.48 -7.01 2.79
N PRO A 14 12.20 -8.34 2.85
CA PRO A 14 11.62 -8.96 4.03
C PRO A 14 12.46 -8.72 5.31
N GLY A 15 11.82 -8.28 6.38
CA GLY A 15 12.44 -7.82 7.63
C GLY A 15 12.81 -6.34 7.65
N GLN A 16 12.66 -5.61 6.54
CA GLN A 16 12.95 -4.18 6.47
C GLN A 16 11.95 -3.39 7.33
N LYS A 17 12.48 -2.55 8.22
CA LYS A 17 11.66 -1.63 9.03
C LYS A 17 11.16 -0.48 8.17
N GLN A 18 9.93 -0.07 8.43
CA GLN A 18 9.25 1.01 7.74
C GLN A 18 8.77 2.04 8.77
N THR A 19 8.93 3.31 8.45
CA THR A 19 8.29 4.40 9.17
C THR A 19 7.02 4.80 8.44
N LEU A 20 5.88 4.82 9.13
CA LEU A 20 4.64 5.34 8.57
C LEU A 20 4.54 6.83 8.87
N LYS A 21 4.38 7.63 7.82
CA LYS A 21 4.26 9.09 7.89
C LYS A 21 2.98 9.57 7.24
N ILE A 22 2.47 10.70 7.71
CA ILE A 22 1.46 11.49 7.00
C ILE A 22 2.02 12.88 6.72
N LYS A 23 1.65 13.45 5.58
CA LYS A 23 2.05 14.79 5.19
C LYS A 23 0.90 15.76 5.44
N LYS A 24 1.07 16.67 6.40
CA LYS A 24 0.24 17.88 6.56
C LYS A 24 1.13 19.10 6.26
N PHE A 25 0.99 20.19 7.02
CA PHE A 25 1.94 21.31 7.00
C PHE A 25 3.38 20.88 7.32
N ILE A 26 3.54 19.78 8.06
CA ILE A 26 4.82 19.12 8.35
C ILE A 26 4.67 17.60 8.17
N TRP A 27 5.80 16.90 8.06
CA TRP A 27 5.85 15.45 8.12
C TRP A 27 5.67 14.97 9.56
N LEU A 28 4.66 14.14 9.78
CA LEU A 28 4.41 13.52 11.08
C LEU A 28 4.60 12.02 10.96
N THR A 29 5.49 11.48 11.79
CA THR A 29 5.54 10.04 12.01
C THR A 29 4.34 9.62 12.84
N VAL A 30 3.59 8.66 12.32
CA VAL A 30 2.33 8.21 12.88
C VAL A 30 2.30 6.70 13.08
N GLY A 31 3.41 6.03 12.88
CA GLY A 31 3.47 4.59 12.99
C GLY A 31 4.78 4.02 12.49
N ASN A 32 4.86 2.71 12.58
CA ASN A 32 6.00 1.93 12.15
C ASN A 32 5.52 0.55 11.71
N GLY A 33 6.30 -0.12 10.87
CA GLY A 33 6.02 -1.46 10.41
C GLY A 33 7.27 -2.21 10.00
N VAL A 34 7.07 -3.44 9.56
CA VAL A 34 8.06 -4.35 9.02
C VAL A 34 7.47 -4.95 7.75
N VAL A 35 8.28 -4.99 6.70
CA VAL A 35 7.94 -5.74 5.48
C VAL A 35 8.09 -7.22 5.79
N GLU A 36 6.99 -7.97 5.82
CA GLU A 36 7.01 -9.42 6.07
C GLU A 36 7.30 -10.19 4.79
N SER A 37 6.74 -9.73 3.67
CA SER A 37 6.98 -10.29 2.34
C SER A 37 7.04 -9.17 1.29
N LEU A 38 7.86 -9.37 0.26
CA LEU A 38 7.95 -8.48 -0.89
C LEU A 38 8.48 -9.26 -2.09
N SER A 39 7.70 -9.26 -3.17
CA SER A 39 8.05 -9.79 -4.49
C SER A 39 7.45 -8.91 -5.60
N ASP A 40 7.56 -9.35 -6.85
CA ASP A 40 6.87 -8.70 -7.97
C ASP A 40 5.34 -8.75 -7.85
N TYR A 41 4.77 -9.72 -7.15
CA TYR A 41 3.32 -9.96 -7.13
C TYR A 41 2.71 -9.99 -5.74
N ASP A 42 3.53 -9.95 -4.69
CA ASP A 42 3.03 -9.86 -3.31
C ASP A 42 3.80 -8.82 -2.49
N VAL A 43 3.09 -8.18 -1.57
CA VAL A 43 3.68 -7.40 -0.48
C VAL A 43 2.84 -7.56 0.77
N THR A 44 3.50 -7.79 1.90
CA THR A 44 2.89 -7.80 3.23
C THR A 44 3.67 -6.87 4.15
N ILE A 45 2.96 -5.97 4.82
CA ILE A 45 3.52 -5.07 5.82
C ILE A 45 2.69 -5.17 7.08
N ASP A 46 3.33 -5.55 8.18
CA ASP A 46 2.74 -5.56 9.51
C ASP A 46 3.32 -4.40 10.34
N GLY A 47 2.52 -3.82 11.22
CA GLY A 47 2.95 -2.63 11.96
C GLY A 47 1.92 -2.11 12.94
N LYS A 48 2.10 -0.84 13.31
CA LYS A 48 1.21 -0.09 14.21
C LYS A 48 1.05 1.34 13.74
N VAL A 49 -0.16 1.88 13.94
CA VAL A 49 -0.47 3.30 13.76
C VAL A 49 -0.81 3.91 15.12
N ASP A 50 -0.27 5.09 15.39
CA ASP A 50 -0.66 5.98 16.46
C ASP A 50 -0.96 7.38 15.88
N ILE A 51 -2.24 7.64 15.65
CA ILE A 51 -2.77 8.98 15.39
C ILE A 51 -3.84 9.32 16.42
N PHE A 52 -4.10 10.62 16.60
CA PHE A 52 -5.06 11.11 17.58
C PHE A 52 -6.45 10.44 17.48
N THR A 53 -6.87 10.08 16.26
CA THR A 53 -8.18 9.47 15.98
C THR A 53 -8.16 7.94 15.91
N TYR A 54 -6.99 7.31 15.86
CA TYR A 54 -6.84 5.87 15.66
C TYR A 54 -5.50 5.38 16.21
N LYS A 55 -5.56 4.38 17.10
CA LYS A 55 -4.39 3.66 17.59
C LYS A 55 -4.64 2.17 17.45
N GLY A 56 -3.75 1.46 16.79
CA GLY A 56 -3.95 0.04 16.56
C GLY A 56 -2.89 -0.60 15.69
N ASP A 57 -3.07 -1.90 15.48
CA ASP A 57 -2.24 -2.68 14.57
C ASP A 57 -2.56 -2.30 13.11
N LEU A 58 -1.52 -2.35 12.29
CA LEU A 58 -1.58 -2.14 10.86
C LEU A 58 -1.18 -3.44 10.17
N ARG A 59 -2.02 -3.95 9.27
CA ARG A 59 -1.66 -4.98 8.31
C ARG A 59 -2.10 -4.53 6.93
N ILE A 60 -1.16 -4.50 5.99
CA ILE A 60 -1.40 -4.24 4.58
C ILE A 60 -0.88 -5.45 3.82
N GLN A 61 -1.74 -6.11 3.07
CA GLN A 61 -1.34 -7.17 2.15
C GLN A 61 -1.96 -6.90 0.78
N LEU A 62 -1.14 -6.99 -0.26
CA LEU A 62 -1.59 -6.94 -1.65
C LEU A 62 -0.99 -8.12 -2.39
N GLN A 63 -1.82 -8.83 -3.15
CA GLN A 63 -1.41 -9.93 -4.01
C GLN A 63 -2.02 -9.76 -5.40
N LEU A 64 -1.19 -9.76 -6.44
CA LEU A 64 -1.62 -9.80 -7.84
C LEU A 64 -1.78 -11.27 -8.24
N LEU A 65 -2.97 -11.68 -8.68
CA LEU A 65 -3.33 -13.10 -8.84
C LEU A 65 -3.01 -13.68 -10.22
N ASP A 66 -2.77 -12.82 -11.21
CA ASP A 66 -2.42 -13.22 -12.57
C ASP A 66 -0.93 -13.54 -12.73
N GLU A 67 -0.07 -13.01 -11.84
CA GLU A 67 1.39 -13.16 -11.88
C GLU A 67 2.00 -12.82 -13.26
N ASP A 68 1.37 -11.88 -13.97
CA ASP A 68 1.75 -11.47 -15.31
C ASP A 68 2.46 -10.10 -15.27
N PRO A 69 3.77 -10.04 -15.55
CA PRO A 69 4.51 -8.79 -15.50
C PRO A 69 4.07 -7.81 -16.61
N ASP A 70 3.55 -8.30 -17.73
CA ASP A 70 3.15 -7.47 -18.85
C ASP A 70 1.71 -6.94 -18.71
N ALA A 71 0.95 -7.48 -17.76
CA ALA A 71 -0.39 -7.03 -17.46
C ALA A 71 -0.42 -5.54 -17.06
N LEU A 72 -1.50 -4.89 -17.45
CA LEU A 72 -1.82 -3.50 -17.07
C LEU A 72 -3.04 -3.42 -16.17
N SER A 73 -3.73 -4.54 -15.96
CA SER A 73 -4.86 -4.69 -15.06
C SER A 73 -5.18 -6.17 -14.88
N GLY A 74 -5.68 -6.53 -13.70
CA GLY A 74 -6.01 -7.92 -13.41
C GLY A 74 -6.66 -8.09 -12.04
N PRO A 75 -6.96 -9.35 -11.67
CA PRO A 75 -7.48 -9.68 -10.36
C PRO A 75 -6.40 -9.52 -9.28
N CYS A 76 -6.79 -9.07 -8.10
CA CYS A 76 -5.92 -9.03 -6.92
C CYS A 76 -6.68 -9.36 -5.64
N VAL A 77 -5.93 -9.55 -4.55
CA VAL A 77 -6.47 -9.57 -3.19
C VAL A 77 -5.86 -8.42 -2.41
N LEU A 78 -6.70 -7.64 -1.73
CA LEU A 78 -6.28 -6.57 -0.84
C LEU A 78 -6.78 -6.85 0.58
N HIS A 79 -5.85 -6.87 1.52
CA HIS A 79 -6.12 -6.96 2.95
C HIS A 79 -5.65 -5.66 3.62
N LEU A 80 -6.58 -4.96 4.27
CA LEU A 80 -6.27 -3.86 5.18
C LEU A 80 -6.86 -4.17 6.56
N ASN A 81 -6.00 -4.42 7.54
CA ASN A 81 -6.33 -4.74 8.92
C ASN A 81 -7.29 -5.92 9.08
N ALA A 82 -8.57 -5.67 9.35
CA ALA A 82 -9.60 -6.70 9.53
C ALA A 82 -10.46 -6.91 8.27
N HIS A 83 -10.18 -6.18 7.20
CA HIS A 83 -10.95 -6.21 5.97
C HIS A 83 -10.13 -6.83 4.85
N THR A 84 -10.67 -7.88 4.23
CA THR A 84 -10.12 -8.51 3.03
C THR A 84 -11.14 -8.42 1.92
N ASP A 85 -10.70 -8.01 0.73
CA ASP A 85 -11.47 -8.11 -0.50
C ASP A 85 -10.77 -9.05 -1.49
N GLU A 86 -11.30 -10.26 -1.59
CA GLU A 86 -10.81 -11.33 -2.48
C GLU A 86 -11.23 -11.11 -3.94
N ASN A 87 -12.12 -10.16 -4.21
CA ASN A 87 -12.62 -9.84 -5.55
C ASN A 87 -12.13 -8.47 -6.03
N SER A 88 -11.07 -7.94 -5.42
CA SER A 88 -10.48 -6.68 -5.81
C SER A 88 -9.79 -6.78 -7.18
N THR A 89 -9.64 -5.63 -7.83
CA THR A 89 -8.96 -5.55 -9.13
C THR A 89 -7.90 -4.48 -9.09
N TYR A 90 -6.81 -4.69 -9.82
CA TYR A 90 -5.76 -3.70 -9.98
C TYR A 90 -5.72 -3.17 -11.41
N ARG A 91 -5.16 -1.99 -11.58
CA ARG A 91 -4.72 -1.44 -12.86
C ARG A 91 -3.48 -0.56 -12.68
N VAL A 92 -2.64 -0.52 -13.70
CA VAL A 92 -1.50 0.39 -13.77
C VAL A 92 -1.98 1.69 -14.40
N ASP A 93 -1.80 2.81 -13.70
CA ASP A 93 -2.24 4.12 -14.16
C ASP A 93 -1.27 5.21 -13.70
N ASN A 94 -0.75 6.02 -14.63
CA ASN A 94 0.12 7.17 -14.36
C ASN A 94 1.30 6.91 -13.39
N GLY A 95 1.95 5.74 -13.50
CA GLY A 95 3.09 5.38 -12.63
C GLY A 95 2.68 4.90 -11.23
N ALA A 96 1.40 4.59 -11.02
CA ALA A 96 0.87 4.00 -9.81
C ALA A 96 0.22 2.64 -10.10
N LEU A 97 0.23 1.78 -9.09
CA LEU A 97 -0.61 0.60 -9.02
C LEU A 97 -1.91 0.98 -8.30
N VAL A 98 -3.03 0.92 -9.00
CA VAL A 98 -4.33 1.36 -8.53
C VAL A 98 -5.23 0.15 -8.29
N VAL A 99 -5.59 -0.08 -7.05
CA VAL A 99 -6.45 -1.18 -6.59
C VAL A 99 -7.85 -0.64 -6.30
N SER A 100 -8.86 -1.26 -6.89
CA SER A 100 -10.27 -1.03 -6.57
C SER A 100 -10.77 -2.16 -5.69
N ALA A 101 -11.21 -1.83 -4.47
CA ALA A 101 -11.62 -2.80 -3.47
C ALA A 101 -12.86 -2.33 -2.69
N ALA A 102 -13.65 -3.28 -2.24
CA ALA A 102 -14.78 -3.08 -1.34
C ALA A 102 -14.35 -3.21 0.12
N PHE A 103 -14.61 -2.16 0.91
CA PHE A 103 -14.46 -2.19 2.38
C PHE A 103 -15.84 -2.11 3.01
N GLY A 104 -16.41 -3.28 3.34
CA GLY A 104 -17.83 -3.40 3.66
C GLY A 104 -18.67 -3.05 2.42
N ASP A 105 -19.68 -2.18 2.58
CA ASP A 105 -20.56 -1.78 1.47
C ASP A 105 -20.00 -0.62 0.61
N LYS A 106 -18.75 -0.20 0.86
CA LYS A 106 -18.17 0.98 0.21
C LYS A 106 -17.02 0.58 -0.72
N GLN A 107 -17.15 0.97 -1.98
CA GLN A 107 -16.04 0.93 -2.94
C GLN A 107 -15.03 2.02 -2.61
N GLN A 108 -13.75 1.65 -2.57
CA GLN A 108 -12.62 2.57 -2.39
C GLN A 108 -11.51 2.21 -3.37
N THR A 109 -10.66 3.20 -3.62
CA THR A 109 -9.49 3.04 -4.46
C THR A 109 -8.24 3.27 -3.64
N VAL A 110 -7.34 2.29 -3.64
CA VAL A 110 -5.98 2.41 -3.08
C VAL A 110 -5.02 2.57 -4.23
N SER A 111 -4.22 3.63 -4.21
CA SER A 111 -3.10 3.79 -5.15
C SER A 111 -1.78 3.69 -4.42
N ILE A 112 -0.84 2.97 -5.03
CA ILE A 112 0.51 2.74 -4.53
C ILE A 112 1.48 3.28 -5.58
N SER A 113 2.36 4.18 -5.18
CA SER A 113 3.33 4.79 -6.09
C SER A 113 4.62 5.18 -5.37
N PRO A 114 5.76 5.21 -6.08
CA PRO A 114 6.99 5.71 -5.51
C PRO A 114 6.88 7.22 -5.30
N TYR A 115 7.42 7.69 -4.18
CA TYR A 115 7.42 9.10 -3.78
C TYR A 115 8.83 9.54 -3.40
N ASN A 116 9.10 10.85 -3.51
CA ASN A 116 10.37 11.47 -3.14
C ASN A 116 11.60 10.73 -3.73
N ASN A 117 11.68 10.64 -5.06
CA ASN A 117 12.73 9.91 -5.78
C ASN A 117 12.86 8.45 -5.32
N ARG A 118 11.73 7.77 -5.10
CA ARG A 118 11.64 6.36 -4.65
C ARG A 118 12.22 6.12 -3.24
N SER A 119 12.47 7.16 -2.45
CA SER A 119 12.84 6.97 -1.02
C SER A 119 11.64 6.65 -0.14
N MET A 120 10.42 6.81 -0.64
CA MET A 120 9.18 6.48 0.06
C MET A 120 8.20 5.81 -0.89
N THR A 121 7.27 5.04 -0.33
CA THR A 121 6.05 4.60 -1.02
C THR A 121 4.91 5.49 -0.55
N GLU A 122 4.19 6.13 -1.47
CA GLU A 122 2.91 6.74 -1.16
C GLU A 122 1.80 5.71 -1.32
N CYS A 123 0.97 5.59 -0.28
CA CYS A 123 -0.28 4.86 -0.29
C CYS A 123 -1.41 5.87 -0.14
N ASN A 124 -2.15 6.12 -1.22
CA ASN A 124 -3.29 7.01 -1.20
C ASN A 124 -4.59 6.19 -1.26
N LEU A 125 -5.42 6.38 -0.24
CA LEU A 125 -6.79 5.89 -0.19
C LEU A 125 -7.73 7.01 -0.64
N SER A 126 -8.58 6.71 -1.62
CA SER A 126 -9.55 7.66 -2.18
C SER A 126 -10.93 7.04 -2.34
N GLY A 127 -11.96 7.90 -2.38
CA GLY A 127 -13.37 7.52 -2.44
C GLY A 127 -14.15 8.17 -1.32
N TYR A 128 -14.62 7.38 -0.34
CA TYR A 128 -15.35 7.92 0.81
C TYR A 128 -14.48 8.82 1.70
N ILE A 129 -13.20 8.49 1.84
CA ILE A 129 -12.18 9.32 2.48
C ILE A 129 -11.01 9.49 1.52
N ASN A 130 -10.36 10.64 1.59
CA ASN A 130 -9.14 10.93 0.84
C ASN A 130 -7.99 11.11 1.83
N VAL A 131 -7.09 10.13 1.90
CA VAL A 131 -5.96 10.12 2.84
C VAL A 131 -4.74 9.54 2.13
N SER A 132 -3.62 10.28 2.19
CA SER A 132 -2.30 9.75 1.82
C SER A 132 -1.50 9.41 3.07
N ALA A 133 -0.89 8.24 3.06
CA ALA A 133 0.15 7.84 3.98
C ALA A 133 1.43 7.49 3.21
N TYR A 134 2.57 7.57 3.87
CA TYR A 134 3.87 7.38 3.26
C TYR A 134 4.68 6.37 4.08
N LEU A 135 5.21 5.36 3.43
CA LEU A 135 6.09 4.36 4.01
C LEU A 135 7.52 4.69 3.62
N GLU A 136 8.39 4.87 4.62
CA GLU A 136 9.80 5.17 4.44
C GLU A 136 10.66 4.03 5.01
N PRO A 137 11.49 3.36 4.20
CA PRO A 137 12.46 2.39 4.69
C PRO A 137 13.47 3.04 5.66
N GLN A 138 13.79 2.35 6.77
CA GLN A 138 14.80 2.77 7.75
C GLN A 138 16.20 2.23 7.49
#